data_AF-A0A352Y3U6-F1
#
_entry.id   AF-A0A352Y3U6-F1
#
_cell.length_a   1.000
_cell.length_b   1.000
_cell.length_c   1.000
_cell.angle_alpha   90.00
_cell.angle_beta   90.00
_cell.angle_gamma   90.00
#
_symmetry.space_group_name_H-M   'P 1'
#
loop_
_entity.id
_entity.type
_entity.pdbx_description
1 polymer ?
#
loop_
_entity_poly.entity_id
_entity_poly.type
_entity_poly.pdbx_seq_one_letter_code
_entity_poly.pdbx_strand_id
1 'polypeptide(L)'
;MTDILRKELGYDGVVITDALYMKGISQKWSLPQAAVLALNAGNDMLLGANGPYQMMAMLNGLKAALQDGSLSKARVDEAATRIITLKLERHIMPNLPPQDYGLTA
;
A
#
# COMPACT_ATOMS: atom_id res chain seq x y z
N MET A 1 10.08 9.07 -2.02
CA MET A 1 9.23 8.82 -3.20
C MET A 1 8.61 10.11 -3.69
N THR A 2 8.17 10.99 -2.80
CA THR A 2 7.54 12.26 -3.20
C THR A 2 8.41 13.15 -4.07
N ASP A 3 9.64 13.49 -3.66
CA ASP A 3 10.41 14.54 -4.36
C ASP A 3 10.76 14.15 -5.81
N ILE A 4 11.43 13.01 -6.00
CA ILE A 4 11.84 12.60 -7.35
C ILE A 4 10.65 11.99 -8.11
N LEU A 5 10.07 10.89 -7.61
CA LEU A 5 9.11 10.13 -8.40
C LEU A 5 7.80 10.90 -8.63
N ARG A 6 7.26 11.58 -7.61
CA ARG A 6 6.00 12.32 -7.77
C ARG A 6 6.19 13.74 -8.29
N LYS A 7 7.16 14.52 -7.78
CA LYS A 7 7.33 15.91 -8.22
C LYS A 7 8.15 16.00 -9.51
N GLU A 8 9.37 15.48 -9.55
CA GLU A 8 10.25 15.63 -10.72
C GLU A 8 9.79 14.79 -11.92
N LEU A 9 9.44 13.53 -11.69
CA LEU A 9 9.01 12.60 -12.76
C LEU A 9 7.50 12.65 -13.03
N GLY A 10 6.72 13.35 -12.19
CA GLY A 10 5.28 13.51 -12.39
C GLY A 10 4.45 12.23 -12.30
N TYR A 11 4.96 11.18 -11.63
CA TYR A 11 4.22 9.93 -11.51
C TYR A 11 3.11 10.02 -10.47
N ASP A 12 1.86 9.89 -10.90
CA ASP A 12 0.67 9.94 -10.04
C ASP A 12 -0.06 8.58 -9.88
N GLY A 13 0.52 7.50 -10.40
CA GLY A 13 -0.01 6.15 -10.21
C GLY A 13 0.30 5.55 -8.83
N VAL A 14 -0.01 4.26 -8.67
CA VAL A 14 0.24 3.51 -7.43
C VAL A 14 1.73 3.16 -7.29
N VAL A 15 2.31 3.50 -6.14
CA VAL A 15 3.67 3.10 -5.76
C VAL A 15 3.60 2.00 -4.71
N ILE A 16 4.28 0.88 -4.97
CA ILE A 16 4.37 -0.25 -4.06
C ILE A 16 5.82 -0.45 -3.61
N THR A 17 6.03 -0.79 -2.34
CA THR A 17 7.35 -1.19 -1.84
C THR A 17 7.73 -2.58 -2.33
N ASP A 18 9.02 -2.89 -2.36
CA ASP A 18 9.46 -4.29 -2.26
C ASP A 18 9.25 -4.82 -0.82
N ALA A 19 9.52 -6.10 -0.60
CA ALA A 19 9.33 -6.82 0.65
C ALA A 19 10.04 -6.16 1.84
N LEU A 20 9.28 -5.50 2.72
CA LEU A 20 9.81 -4.80 3.90
C LEU A 20 10.44 -5.73 4.94
N TYR A 21 10.13 -7.04 4.91
CA TYR A 21 10.78 -8.04 5.77
C TYR A 21 12.20 -8.40 5.32
N MET A 22 12.64 -7.96 4.14
CA MET A 22 14.00 -8.25 3.63
C MET A 22 15.08 -7.67 4.54
N LYS A 23 16.23 -8.37 4.60
CA LYS A 23 17.35 -8.03 5.49
C LYS A 23 17.85 -6.59 5.35
N GLY A 24 17.80 -6.02 4.14
CA GLY A 24 18.21 -4.62 3.90
C GLY A 24 17.39 -3.58 4.66
N ILE A 25 16.15 -3.91 5.05
CA ILE A 25 15.27 -3.05 5.86
C ILE A 25 15.25 -3.53 7.31
N SER A 26 15.06 -4.84 7.53
CA SER A 26 14.82 -5.40 8.86
C SER A 26 16.03 -5.32 9.81
N GLN A 27 17.23 -5.06 9.29
CA GLN A 27 18.41 -4.76 10.12
C GLN A 27 18.34 -3.41 10.83
N LYS A 28 17.58 -2.45 10.29
CA LYS A 28 17.54 -1.07 10.80
C LYS A 28 16.19 -0.69 11.38
N TRP A 29 15.11 -1.21 10.82
CA TRP A 29 13.75 -0.90 11.26
C TRP A 29 12.96 -2.17 11.49
N SER A 30 12.18 -2.19 12.57
CA SER A 30 11.14 -3.20 12.70
C SER A 30 10.11 -3.06 11.57
N LEU A 31 9.42 -4.15 11.24
CA LEU A 31 8.43 -4.15 10.16
C LEU A 31 7.34 -3.06 10.34
N PRO A 32 6.77 -2.84 11.54
CA PRO A 32 5.79 -1.76 11.73
C PRO A 32 6.38 -0.36 11.52
N GLN A 33 7.62 -0.12 11.95
CA GLN A 33 8.31 1.15 11.72
C GLN A 33 8.56 1.37 10.22
N ALA A 34 9.02 0.34 9.51
CA ALA A 34 9.25 0.41 8.07
C ALA A 34 7.96 0.73 7.29
N ALA A 35 6.83 0.13 7.70
CA ALA A 35 5.53 0.39 7.09
C ALA A 35 5.09 1.86 7.22
N VAL A 36 5.19 2.43 8.43
CA VAL A 36 4.87 3.85 8.68
C VAL A 36 5.79 4.77 7.87
N LEU A 37 7.09 4.51 7.90
CA LEU A 37 8.08 5.28 7.14
C LEU A 37 7.80 5.24 5.63
N ALA A 38 7.46 4.07 5.09
CA ALA A 38 7.20 3.90 3.67
C ALA A 38 5.95 4.69 3.22
N LEU A 39 4.87 4.68 4.00
CA LEU A 39 3.67 5.47 3.71
C LEU A 39 3.95 6.97 3.76
N ASN A 40 4.64 7.44 4.81
CA ASN A 40 5.04 8.84 4.96
C ASN A 40 5.99 9.29 3.83
N ALA A 41 6.84 8.40 3.32
CA ALA A 41 7.74 8.69 2.21
C ALA A 41 7.04 8.80 0.84
N GLY A 42 5.76 8.41 0.74
CA GLY A 42 4.90 8.54 -0.44
C GLY A 42 4.51 7.22 -1.13
N ASN A 43 4.82 6.05 -0.56
CA ASN A 43 4.32 4.76 -1.08
C ASN A 43 2.82 4.63 -0.79
N ASP A 44 2.07 3.99 -1.67
CA ASP A 44 0.62 3.77 -1.50
C ASP A 44 0.31 2.35 -1.01
N MET A 45 1.10 1.37 -1.43
CA MET A 45 0.91 -0.04 -1.09
C MET A 45 2.19 -0.63 -0.49
N LEU A 46 2.03 -1.52 0.49
CA LEU A 46 3.14 -2.12 1.23
C LEU A 46 3.20 -3.62 0.95
N LEU A 47 4.29 -4.06 0.33
CA LEU A 47 4.65 -5.48 0.34
C LEU A 47 5.44 -5.74 1.63
N GLY A 48 4.75 -6.10 2.71
CA GLY A 48 5.34 -5.99 4.05
C GLY A 48 5.45 -7.28 4.85
N ALA A 49 4.42 -8.12 4.84
CA ALA A 49 4.31 -9.24 5.77
C ALA A 49 4.60 -10.59 5.10
N ASN A 50 5.40 -11.43 5.75
CA ASN A 50 5.56 -12.84 5.41
C ASN A 50 4.80 -13.71 6.43
N GLY A 51 3.47 -13.67 6.36
CA GLY A 51 2.58 -14.46 7.22
C GLY A 51 1.73 -13.62 8.20
N PRO A 52 0.75 -14.27 8.87
CA PRO A 52 -0.31 -13.59 9.61
C PRO A 52 0.19 -12.80 10.82
N TYR A 53 1.19 -13.30 11.55
CA TYR A 53 1.75 -12.62 12.71
C TYR A 53 2.41 -11.29 12.34
N GLN A 54 3.20 -11.29 11.26
CA GLN A 54 3.84 -10.08 10.74
C GLN A 54 2.79 -9.09 10.21
N MET A 55 1.74 -9.60 9.55
CA MET A 55 0.64 -8.77 9.07
C MET A 55 -0.06 -8.06 10.23
N MET A 56 -0.38 -8.78 11.31
CA MET A 56 -1.01 -8.20 12.49
C MET A 56 -0.10 -7.16 13.17
N ALA A 57 1.19 -7.44 13.31
CA ALA A 57 2.15 -6.48 13.87
C ALA A 57 2.21 -5.20 13.04
N MET A 58 2.26 -5.33 11.71
CA MET A 58 2.29 -4.20 10.79
C MET A 58 1.00 -3.36 10.89
N LEU A 59 -0.16 -4.02 10.87
CA LEU A 59 -1.47 -3.35 11.03
C LEU A 59 -1.59 -2.61 12.36
N ASN A 60 -1.14 -3.23 13.45
CA ASN A 60 -1.19 -2.59 14.77
C ASN A 60 -0.28 -1.36 14.85
N GLY A 61 0.93 -1.42 14.27
CA GLY A 61 1.80 -0.25 14.21
C GLY A 61 1.23 0.89 13.36
N LEU A 62 0.59 0.58 12.23
CA LEU A 62 -0.10 1.58 11.42
C LEU A 62 -1.27 2.24 12.18
N LYS A 63 -2.06 1.44 12.92
CA LYS A 63 -3.13 1.97 13.78
C LYS A 63 -2.60 2.87 14.89
N ALA A 64 -1.52 2.46 15.56
CA ALA A 64 -0.87 3.26 16.58
C ALA A 64 -0.36 4.59 16.01
N ALA A 65 0.29 4.56 14.84
CA ALA A 65 0.79 5.74 14.16
C ALA A 65 -0.32 6.71 13.72
N LEU A 66 -1.50 6.18 13.34
CA LEU A 66 -2.69 7.00 13.07
C LEU A 66 -3.25 7.64 14.35
N GLN A 67 -3.20 6.92 15.48
CA GLN A 67 -3.68 7.41 16.78
C GLN A 67 -2.76 8.48 17.37
N ASP A 68 -1.44 8.31 17.25
CA ASP A 68 -0.46 9.25 17.78
C ASP A 68 -0.12 10.42 16.81
N GLY A 69 -0.61 10.35 15.56
CA GLY A 69 -0.46 11.39 14.55
C GLY A 69 0.84 11.32 13.75
N SER A 70 1.72 10.35 14.01
CA SER A 70 2.95 10.13 13.22
C SER A 70 2.66 9.62 11.80
N LEU A 71 1.46 9.10 11.53
CA LEU A 71 0.91 8.86 10.20
C LEU A 71 -0.41 9.62 10.06
N SER A 72 -0.53 10.49 9.06
CA SER A 72 -1.77 11.24 8.86
C SER A 72 -2.85 10.40 8.15
N LYS A 73 -4.11 10.59 8.56
CA LYS A 73 -5.27 10.00 7.84
C LYS A 73 -5.30 10.44 6.38
N ALA A 74 -5.01 11.72 6.10
CA ALA A 74 -4.98 12.26 4.74
C ALA A 74 -4.00 11.49 3.83
N ARG A 75 -2.81 11.12 4.34
CA ARG A 75 -1.85 10.31 3.58
C ARG A 75 -2.39 8.92 3.26
N VAL A 76 -3.08 8.29 4.21
CA VAL A 76 -3.71 6.97 4.01
C VAL A 76 -4.85 7.06 3.01
N ASP A 77 -5.69 8.09 3.10
CA ASP A 77 -6.80 8.32 2.17
C ASP A 77 -6.27 8.52 0.74
N GLU A 78 -5.25 9.36 0.55
CA GLU A 78 -4.61 9.60 -0.74
C GLU A 78 -4.07 8.30 -1.36
N ALA A 79 -3.36 7.48 -0.57
CA ALA A 79 -2.86 6.17 -0.99
C ALA A 79 -4.00 5.23 -1.41
N ALA A 80 -5.04 5.13 -0.58
CA ALA A 80 -6.19 4.27 -0.83
C ALA A 80 -6.96 4.71 -2.08
N THR A 81 -7.13 6.01 -2.29
CA THR A 81 -7.76 6.57 -3.48
C THR A 81 -7.02 6.12 -4.75
N ARG A 82 -5.69 6.24 -4.82
CA ARG A 82 -4.93 5.77 -5.99
C ARG A 82 -5.13 4.27 -6.27
N ILE A 83 -5.13 3.44 -5.22
CA ILE A 83 -5.33 1.99 -5.34
C ILE A 83 -6.74 1.68 -5.86
N ILE A 84 -7.76 2.36 -5.32
CA ILE A 84 -9.15 2.18 -5.74
C ILE A 84 -9.33 2.64 -7.19
N THR A 85 -8.81 3.81 -7.56
CA THR A 85 -8.81 4.33 -8.92
C THR A 85 -8.17 3.33 -9.88
N LEU A 86 -6.98 2.82 -9.56
CA LEU A 86 -6.32 1.80 -10.39
C LEU A 86 -7.19 0.55 -10.57
N LYS A 87 -7.84 0.07 -9.50
CA LYS A 87 -8.73 -1.09 -9.58
C LYS A 87 -9.96 -0.83 -10.46
N LEU A 88 -10.51 0.38 -10.42
CA LEU A 88 -11.62 0.79 -11.29
C LEU A 88 -11.17 0.86 -12.75
N GLU A 89 -10.05 1.52 -13.04
CA GLU A 89 -9.47 1.64 -14.39
C GLU A 89 -9.13 0.28 -15.02
N ARG A 90 -8.73 -0.69 -14.20
CA ARG A 90 -8.39 -2.05 -14.64
C ARG A 90 -9.57 -3.02 -14.62
N HIS A 91 -10.78 -2.55 -14.34
CA HIS A 91 -11.99 -3.37 -14.25
C HIS A 91 -11.86 -4.53 -13.24
N ILE A 92 -11.01 -4.35 -12.22
CA ILE A 92 -10.92 -5.24 -11.05
C ILE A 92 -12.05 -4.90 -10.07
N MET A 93 -12.52 -3.66 -10.08
CA MET A 93 -13.71 -3.22 -9.35
C MET A 93 -14.70 -2.47 -10.27
N PRO A 94 -16.02 -2.66 -10.09
CA PRO A 94 -16.63 -3.67 -9.21
C PRO A 94 -16.28 -5.09 -9.68
N ASN A 95 -16.24 -6.04 -8.75
CA ASN A 95 -16.03 -7.45 -9.10
C ASN A 95 -17.26 -7.94 -9.88
N LEU A 96 -17.22 -7.79 -11.19
CA LEU A 96 -18.24 -8.32 -12.08
C LEU A 96 -18.01 -9.84 -12.14
N PRO A 97 -18.97 -10.67 -11.69
CA PRO A 97 -18.87 -12.10 -11.93
C PRO A 97 -18.73 -12.32 -13.45
N PRO A 98 -18.03 -13.39 -13.88
CA PRO A 98 -17.94 -13.73 -15.30
C PRO A 98 -19.34 -13.70 -15.93
N GLN A 99 -19.51 -12.91 -17.00
CA GLN A 99 -20.75 -12.94 -17.77
C GLN A 99 -20.87 -14.34 -18.39
N ASP A 100 -21.94 -15.05 -18.03
CA ASP A 100 -22.27 -16.30 -18.71
C ASP A 100 -22.69 -15.94 -20.14
N TYR A 101 -21.79 -16.15 -21.10
CA TYR A 101 -22.04 -15.88 -22.52
C TYR A 101 -22.95 -16.95 -23.16
N GLY A 102 -23.46 -17.93 -22.40
CA GLY A 102 -24.41 -18.91 -22.89
C GLY A 102 -23.86 -19.77 -24.04
N LEU A 103 -22.53 -19.89 -24.16
CA LEU A 103 -21.90 -20.78 -25.12
C LEU A 103 -22.03 -22.21 -24.61
N THR A 104 -23.20 -22.79 -24.81
CA THR A 104 -23.39 -24.25 -24.76
C THR A 104 -22.48 -24.88 -25.81
N ALA A 105 -21.60 -25.78 -25.36
CA ALA A 105 -20.74 -26.59 -26.20
C ALA A 105 -21.52 -27.49 -27.16
#